data_AF-A0ABD0N1F6-F1
#
_entry.id   AF-A0ABD0N1F6-F1
#
_cell.length_a   1.000
_cell.length_b   1.000
_cell.length_c   1.000
_cell.angle_alpha   90.00
_cell.angle_beta   90.00
_cell.angle_gamma   90.00
#
_symmetry.space_group_name_H-M   'P 1'
#
loop_
_entity.id
_entity.type
_entity.pdbx_description
1 polymer ?
#
loop_
_entity_poly.entity_id
_entity_poly.type
_entity_poly.pdbx_seq_one_letter_code
_entity_poly.pdbx_strand_id
1 'polypeptide(L)' 'KPPFTRDATQLKGTFLTTVLQKSNMGFGFTIIGGDEPDEFLQVKSVIPDGPAAQDGKMDT' A
#
# COMPACT_ATOMS: atom_id res chain seq x y z
N LYS A 1 -6.77 -5.76 -18.23
CA LYS A 1 -6.46 -4.62 -17.32
C LYS A 1 -7.28 -4.82 -16.06
N PRO A 2 -6.69 -4.78 -14.85
CA PRO A 2 -7.48 -4.85 -13.62
C PRO A 2 -8.52 -3.72 -13.62
N PRO A 3 -9.71 -3.93 -13.02
CA PRO A 3 -10.67 -2.85 -12.87
C PRO A 3 -10.03 -1.72 -12.08
N PHE A 4 -10.09 -0.50 -12.60
CA PHE A 4 -9.61 0.72 -11.94
C PHE A 4 -10.78 1.68 -11.72
N THR A 5 -10.74 2.43 -10.61
CA THR A 5 -11.68 3.51 -10.36
C THR A 5 -10.98 4.61 -9.56
N ARG A 6 -11.28 5.86 -9.90
CA ARG A 6 -10.86 7.05 -9.13
C ARG A 6 -11.82 7.36 -7.98
N ASP A 7 -12.98 6.72 -7.97
CA ASP A 7 -14.00 6.88 -6.93
C ASP A 7 -13.79 5.84 -5.83
N ALA A 8 -13.36 6.30 -4.65
CA ALA A 8 -13.10 5.45 -3.49
C ALA A 8 -14.34 4.65 -3.05
N THR A 9 -15.55 5.16 -3.31
CA THR A 9 -16.81 4.47 -2.95
C THR A 9 -17.08 3.24 -3.82
N GLN A 10 -16.41 3.13 -4.97
CA GLN A 10 -16.52 2.00 -5.88
C GLN A 10 -15.44 0.94 -5.64
N LEU A 11 -14.50 1.17 -4.71
CA LEU A 11 -13.51 0.18 -4.33
C LEU A 11 -14.19 -1.01 -3.66
N LYS A 12 -13.73 -2.21 -4.03
CA LYS A 12 -14.22 -3.48 -3.49
C LYS A 12 -13.13 -4.10 -2.61
N GLY A 13 -13.53 -4.76 -1.54
CA GLY A 13 -12.62 -5.43 -0.60
C GLY A 13 -12.69 -4.83 0.79
N THR A 14 -11.69 -5.15 1.61
CA THR A 14 -11.59 -4.66 2.98
C THR A 14 -10.75 -3.40 3.02
N PHE A 15 -11.25 -2.36 3.67
CA PHE A 15 -10.47 -1.16 3.94
C PHE A 15 -9.63 -1.37 5.19
N LEU A 16 -8.34 -1.06 5.08
CA LEU A 16 -7.40 -1.08 6.18
C LEU A 16 -6.91 0.34 6.46
N THR A 17 -6.88 0.72 7.73
CA THR A 17 -6.26 1.97 8.19
C THR A 17 -5.11 1.64 9.12
N THR A 18 -3.96 2.25 8.87
CA THR A 18 -2.77 2.12 9.71
C THR A 18 -2.06 3.46 9.89
N VAL A 19 -1.32 3.58 10.98
CA VAL A 19 -0.48 4.73 11.30
C VAL A 19 0.94 4.22 11.49
N LEU A 20 1.84 4.62 10.59
CA LEU A 20 3.24 4.20 10.62
C LEU A 20 4.14 5.38 11.02
N GLN A 21 5.02 5.15 11.99
CA GLN A 21 6.07 6.10 12.32
C GLN A 21 7.23 5.95 11.34
N LYS A 22 7.63 7.06 10.71
CA LYS A 22 8.76 7.03 9.76
C LYS A 22 10.07 6.78 10.50
N SER A 23 10.81 5.77 10.05
CA SER A 23 12.19 5.50 10.51
C SER A 23 13.22 6.27 9.66
N ASN A 24 14.50 6.15 10.03
CA ASN A 24 15.61 6.68 9.22
C ASN A 24 15.66 6.07 7.80
N MET A 25 15.13 4.85 7.62
CA MET A 25 15.04 4.17 6.32
C MET A 25 13.66 4.31 5.66
N GLY A 26 12.77 5.15 6.19
CA GLY A 26 11.40 5.34 5.69
C GLY A 26 10.37 4.48 6.42
N PHE A 27 9.29 4.10 5.73
CA PHE A 27 8.13 3.38 6.32
C PHE A 27 8.22 1.85 6.23
N GLY A 28 9.20 1.31 5.51
CA GLY A 28 9.39 -0.14 5.46
C GLY A 28 8.50 -0.88 4.46
N PHE A 29 8.05 -0.26 3.37
CA PHE A 29 7.36 -0.95 2.27
C PHE A 29 7.72 -0.32 0.92
N THR A 30 7.50 -1.07 -0.17
CA THR A 30 7.64 -0.60 -1.55
C THR A 30 6.29 -0.59 -2.26
N ILE A 31 6.12 0.32 -3.22
CA ILE A 31 4.92 0.41 -4.06
C ILE A 31 5.26 0.16 -5.53
N ILE A 32 4.26 -0.31 -6.29
CA ILE A 32 4.28 -0.43 -7.74
C ILE A 32 3.02 0.20 -8.35
N GLY A 33 3.06 0.41 -9.66
CA GLY A 33 1.98 0.99 -10.45
C GLY A 33 1.97 2.52 -10.38
N GLY A 34 1.03 3.11 -11.12
CA GLY A 34 0.90 4.56 -11.28
C GLY A 34 1.68 5.11 -12.48
N ASP A 35 2.19 4.24 -13.36
CA ASP A 35 2.82 4.65 -14.61
C ASP A 35 1.75 5.04 -15.64
N GLU A 36 0.57 4.42 -15.57
CA GLU A 36 -0.60 4.78 -16.38
C GLU A 36 -1.66 5.57 -15.58
N PRO A 37 -2.45 6.46 -16.23
CA PRO A 37 -3.50 7.24 -15.55
C PRO A 37 -4.61 6.41 -14.88
N ASP A 38 -4.81 5.17 -15.34
CA ASP A 38 -5.85 4.25 -14.90
C ASP A 38 -5.24 2.99 -14.26
N GLU A 39 -4.25 3.20 -13.40
CA GLU A 39 -3.53 2.16 -12.68
C GLU A 39 -3.49 2.47 -11.17
N PHE A 40 -3.69 1.44 -10.34
CA PHE A 40 -3.60 1.58 -8.89
C PHE A 40 -2.16 1.57 -8.42
N LEU A 41 -1.91 2.27 -7.31
CA LEU A 41 -0.71 2.05 -6.50
C LEU A 41 -0.95 0.83 -5.61
N GLN A 42 0.00 -0.10 -5.59
CA GLN A 42 -0.09 -1.32 -4.79
C GLN A 42 1.19 -1.52 -3.99
N VAL A 43 1.07 -2.04 -2.76
CA VAL A 43 2.23 -2.48 -1.98
C VAL A 43 2.79 -3.74 -2.63
N LYS A 44 4.08 -3.75 -2.95
CA LYS A 44 4.76 -4.92 -3.54
C LYS A 44 5.49 -5.76 -2.51
N SER A 45 6.17 -5.09 -1.58
CA SER A 45 6.93 -5.76 -0.54
C SER A 45 6.92 -4.94 0.74
N VAL A 46 6.94 -5.65 1.86
CA VAL A 46 7.16 -5.09 3.19
C VAL A 46 8.57 -5.47 3.63
N ILE A 47 9.35 -4.49 4.06
CA ILE A 47 10.73 -4.67 4.51
C ILE A 47 10.70 -5.30 5.91
N PRO A 48 11.33 -6.48 6.11
CA PRO A 48 11.46 -7.09 7.43
C PRO A 48 12.04 -6.10 8.43
N ASP A 49 11.53 -6.12 9.67
CA ASP A 49 11.92 -5.23 10.76
C ASP A 49 11.63 -3.73 10.53
N GLY A 50 11.05 -3.36 9.39
CA GLY A 50 10.60 -1.99 9.11
C GLY A 50 9.28 -1.63 9.80
N PRO A 51 8.92 -0.34 9.87
CA PRO A 51 7.70 0.10 10.54
C PRO A 51 6.41 -0.58 10.04
N ALA A 52 6.28 -0.78 8.73
CA ALA A 52 5.13 -1.48 8.15
C ALA A 52 5.05 -2.96 8.55
N ALA A 53 6.20 -3.65 8.66
CA ALA A 53 6.24 -5.04 9.14
C ALA A 53 5.84 -5.13 10.61
N GLN A 54 6.31 -4.18 11.43
CA GLN A 54 6.02 -4.12 12.86
C GLN A 54 4.56 -3.82 13.16
N ASP A 55 3.90 -2.99 12.34
CA ASP A 55 2.45 -2.77 12.45
C ASP A 55 1.65 -4.03 12.07
N GLY A 56 2.19 -4.85 11.16
CA GLY A 56 1.65 -6.19 10.85
C GLY A 56 0.31 -6.20 10.14
N LYS A 57 -0.20 -5.03 9.71
CA LYS A 57 -1.50 -4.93 9.01
C LYS A 57 -1.36 -4.91 7.49
N MET A 58 -0.21 -4.52 6.94
CA MET A 58 0.02 -4.59 5.50
C MET A 58 0.27 -6.04 5.09
N ASP A 59 -0.67 -6.60 4.33
CA ASP A 59 -0.49 -7.86 3.63
C ASP A 59 0.15 -7.61 2.25
N THR A 60 0.96 -8.55 1.77
CA THR A 60 1.64 -8.49 0.46
C THR A 60 1.10 -9.52 -0.50
#